data_AF-A0A951TIP1-F1
#
_entry.id   AF-A0A951TIP1-F1
#
_cell.length_a   1.000
_cell.length_b   1.000
_cell.length_c   1.000
_cell.angle_alpha   90.00
_cell.angle_beta   90.00
_cell.angle_gamma   90.00
#
_symmetry.space_group_name_H-M   'P 1'
#
loop_
_entity.id
_entity.type
_entity.pdbx_description
1 polymer ?
#
loop_
_entity_poly.entity_id
_entity_poly.type
_entity_poly.pdbx_seq_one_letter_code
_entity_poly.pdbx_strand_id
1 'polypeptide(L)'
;MLHLLGLNHKTAPVEVRERFAVSASHLGHALGYVRDVPGIREAAILSTCNRVEIYAWGEEKSGLPLRDSMVAYHPFGAPRGLENHLH
;
A
#
# COMPACT_ATOMS: atom_id res chain seq x y z
N MET A 1 -3.61 10.80 -13.06
CA MET A 1 -4.47 10.75 -11.86
C MET A 1 -3.59 10.40 -10.68
N LEU A 2 -3.80 11.08 -9.55
CA LEU A 2 -3.13 10.76 -8.30
C LEU A 2 -4.00 9.76 -7.53
N HIS A 3 -3.41 8.64 -7.17
CA HIS A 3 -4.00 7.59 -6.34
C HIS A 3 -3.35 7.66 -4.96
N LEU A 4 -4.19 7.67 -3.93
CA LEU A 4 -3.77 7.47 -2.55
C LEU A 4 -4.45 6.20 -2.09
N LEU A 5 -3.66 5.27 -1.58
CA LEU A 5 -4.16 4.04 -0.98
C LEU A 5 -3.39 3.78 0.29
N GLY A 6 -4.06 3.48 1.38
CA GLY A 6 -3.33 3.16 2.60
C GLY A 6 -4.20 2.86 3.79
N LEU A 7 -3.56 2.81 4.94
CA LEU A 7 -4.23 2.73 6.23
C LEU A 7 -3.52 3.61 7.24
N ASN A 8 -4.29 4.07 8.23
CA ASN A 8 -3.78 4.92 9.29
C ASN A 8 -4.40 4.54 10.64
N HIS A 9 -3.90 5.14 11.72
CA HIS A 9 -4.37 4.88 13.09
C HIS A 9 -5.86 5.16 13.34
N LYS A 10 -6.56 5.90 12.47
CA LYS A 10 -8.01 6.14 12.59
C LYS A 10 -8.83 4.98 12.05
N THR A 11 -8.34 4.34 10.99
CA THR A 11 -9.05 3.24 10.33
C THR A 11 -8.54 1.89 10.79
N ALA A 12 -7.28 1.76 11.24
CA ALA A 12 -6.63 0.50 11.55
C ALA A 12 -5.98 0.47 12.96
N PRO A 13 -6.27 -0.57 13.77
CA PRO A 13 -5.59 -0.79 15.05
C PRO A 13 -4.11 -1.12 14.85
N VAL A 14 -3.32 -1.10 15.93
CA VAL A 14 -1.85 -1.22 15.84
C VAL A 14 -1.41 -2.57 15.26
N GLU A 15 -2.11 -3.64 15.60
CA GLU A 15 -1.84 -5.01 15.16
C GLU A 15 -2.05 -5.19 13.65
N VAL A 16 -2.95 -4.38 13.06
CA VAL A 16 -3.11 -4.32 11.60
C VAL A 16 -1.98 -3.49 11.02
N ARG A 17 -1.69 -2.30 11.56
CA ARG A 17 -0.61 -1.42 11.07
C ARG A 17 0.76 -2.07 11.06
N GLU A 18 1.13 -2.83 12.09
CA GLU A 18 2.43 -3.51 12.16
C GLU A 18 2.62 -4.54 11.04
N ARG A 19 1.54 -5.17 10.57
CA ARG A 19 1.61 -6.09 9.42
C ARG A 19 1.85 -5.38 8.10
N PHE A 20 1.53 -4.08 8.04
CA PHE A 20 1.72 -3.22 6.88
C PHE A 20 3.03 -2.45 6.90
N ALA A 21 3.68 -2.37 8.05
CA ALA A 21 4.92 -1.64 8.20
C ALA A 21 5.98 -2.25 7.26
N VAL A 22 6.36 -1.46 6.25
CA VAL A 22 7.46 -1.80 5.36
C VAL A 22 8.74 -1.34 6.05
N SER A 23 9.62 -2.30 6.36
CA SER A 23 10.95 -1.99 6.90
C SER A 23 11.80 -1.26 5.86
N ALA A 24 12.74 -0.43 6.32
CA ALA A 24 13.58 0.38 5.44
C ALA A 24 14.35 -0.47 4.39
N SER A 25 14.80 -1.67 4.76
CA SER A 25 15.49 -2.59 3.85
C SER A 25 14.59 -3.16 2.75
N HIS A 26 13.27 -3.20 2.97
CA HIS A 26 12.29 -3.71 2.01
C HIS A 26 11.58 -2.61 1.20
N LEU A 27 11.77 -1.33 1.54
CA LEU A 27 11.11 -0.21 0.86
C LEU A 27 11.42 -0.18 -0.64
N GLY A 28 12.66 -0.45 -1.05
CA GLY A 28 13.03 -0.50 -2.47
C GLY A 28 12.29 -1.60 -3.23
N HIS A 29 12.17 -2.78 -2.62
CA HIS A 29 11.44 -3.91 -3.20
C HIS A 29 9.93 -3.64 -3.27
N ALA A 30 9.34 -3.10 -2.20
CA ALA A 30 7.94 -2.70 -2.17
C ALA A 30 7.62 -1.65 -3.25
N LEU A 31 8.50 -0.65 -3.40
CA LEU A 31 8.35 0.39 -4.40
C LEU A 31 8.44 -0.18 -5.83
N GLY A 32 9.33 -1.15 -6.07
CA GLY A 32 9.39 -1.88 -7.33
C GLY A 32 8.06 -2.55 -7.66
N TYR A 33 7.49 -3.29 -6.71
CA TYR A 33 6.22 -3.98 -6.87
C TYR A 33 5.04 -3.02 -7.19
N VAL A 34 5.04 -1.83 -6.60
CA VAL A 34 4.06 -0.77 -6.91
C VAL A 34 4.28 -0.20 -8.32
N ARG A 35 5.53 0.01 -8.74
CA ARG A 35 5.86 0.55 -10.07
C ARG A 35 5.56 -0.43 -11.20
N ASP A 36 5.57 -1.73 -10.92
CA ASP A 36 5.22 -2.77 -11.90
C ASP A 36 3.70 -2.84 -12.17
N VAL A 37 2.88 -2.11 -11.40
CA VAL A 37 1.44 -2.00 -11.65
C VAL A 37 1.21 -1.24 -12.97
N PRO A 38 0.50 -1.83 -13.95
CA PRO A 38 0.27 -1.20 -15.25
C PRO A 38 -0.38 0.19 -15.15
N GLY A 39 0.23 1.15 -15.84
CA GLY A 39 -0.23 2.55 -15.89
C GLY A 39 0.23 3.43 -14.73
N ILE A 40 0.97 2.89 -13.74
CA ILE A 40 1.68 3.70 -12.74
C ILE A 40 2.98 4.24 -13.35
N ARG A 41 3.23 5.54 -13.19
CA ARG A 41 4.45 6.22 -13.67
C ARG A 41 5.39 6.59 -12.53
N GLU A 42 4.82 7.08 -11.44
CA GLU A 42 5.55 7.47 -10.24
C GLU A 42 4.86 6.89 -9.02
N ALA A 43 5.64 6.56 -8.00
CA ALA A 43 5.12 6.07 -6.74
C ALA A 43 6.01 6.50 -5.58
N ALA A 44 5.39 6.65 -4.41
CA ALA A 44 6.07 6.84 -3.14
C ALA A 44 5.35 6.02 -2.06
N ILE A 45 6.13 5.46 -1.13
CA ILE A 45 5.63 4.71 0.01
C ILE A 45 5.97 5.48 1.28
N LEU A 46 4.96 5.76 2.10
CA LEU A 46 5.10 6.35 3.41
C LEU A 46 4.77 5.30 4.47
N SER A 47 5.80 4.74 5.08
CA SER A 47 5.70 3.72 6.13
C SER A 47 6.21 4.29 7.45
N THR A 48 5.31 4.49 8.40
CA THR A 48 5.62 4.96 9.77
C THR A 48 4.85 4.13 10.78
N CYS A 49 5.04 4.36 12.08
CA CYS A 49 4.21 3.72 13.10
C CYS A 49 2.72 4.06 12.94
N ASN A 50 2.37 5.24 12.45
CA ASN A 50 0.98 5.74 12.45
C ASN A 50 0.21 5.50 11.15
N ARG A 51 0.91 5.21 10.06
CA ARG A 51 0.35 5.05 8.73
C ARG A 51 1.26 4.25 7.80
N VAL A 52 0.62 3.55 6.88
CA VAL A 52 1.25 2.94 5.72
C VAL A 52 0.43 3.34 4.50
N GLU A 53 1.01 4.16 3.64
CA GLU A 53 0.33 4.77 2.50
C GLU A 53 1.19 4.67 1.24
N ILE A 54 0.53 4.41 0.13
CA ILE A 54 1.08 4.41 -1.22
C ILE A 54 0.47 5.60 -1.96
N TYR A 55 1.35 6.46 -2.45
CA TYR A 55 1.00 7.58 -3.32
C TYR A 55 1.47 7.20 -4.72
N ALA A 56 0.58 7.16 -5.70
CA ALA A 56 0.94 6.77 -7.06
C ALA A 56 0.34 7.70 -8.11
N TRP A 57 1.14 8.11 -9.07
CA TRP A 57 0.68 8.90 -10.21
C TRP A 57 0.62 8.02 -11.46
N GLY A 58 -0.55 7.94 -12.08
CA GLY A 58 -0.77 7.04 -13.20
C GLY A 58 -2.04 7.31 -14.00
N GLU A 59 -2.44 6.32 -14.77
CA GLU A 59 -3.73 6.30 -15.47
C GLU A 59 -4.89 6.14 -14.47
N GLU A 60 -6.08 6.58 -14.85
CA GLU A 60 -7.28 6.49 -13.99
C GLU A 60 -7.62 5.03 -13.64
N LYS A 61 -7.53 4.13 -14.62
CA LYS A 61 -7.80 2.69 -14.44
C LYS A 61 -6.79 1.93 -13.56
N SER A 62 -5.68 2.57 -13.17
CA SER A 62 -4.63 1.93 -12.36
C SER A 62 -4.99 1.80 -10.87
N GLY A 63 -6.07 2.43 -10.40
CA GLY A 63 -6.46 2.41 -8.98
C GLY A 63 -6.77 1.01 -8.43
N LEU A 64 -7.55 0.20 -9.15
CA LEU A 64 -7.87 -1.17 -8.73
C LEU A 64 -6.64 -2.10 -8.75
N PRO A 65 -5.84 -2.16 -9.84
CA PRO A 65 -4.58 -2.90 -9.84
C PRO A 65 -3.62 -2.50 -8.71
N LEU A 66 -3.55 -1.21 -8.38
CA LEU A 66 -2.74 -0.71 -7.27
C LEU A 66 -3.24 -1.25 -5.91
N ARG A 67 -4.56 -1.28 -5.74
CA ARG A 67 -5.20 -1.86 -4.55
C ARG A 67 -4.86 -3.33 -4.37
N ASP A 68 -4.99 -4.11 -5.44
CA ASP A 68 -4.69 -5.54 -5.41
C ASP A 68 -3.20 -5.79 -5.11
N SER A 69 -2.31 -4.94 -5.64
CA SER A 69 -0.87 -4.98 -5.37
C SER A 69 -0.55 -4.77 -3.88
N MET A 70 -1.17 -3.79 -3.22
CA MET A 70 -0.98 -3.56 -1.78
C MET A 70 -1.46 -4.75 -0.93
N VAL A 71 -2.58 -5.38 -1.29
CA VAL A 71 -3.10 -6.57 -0.60
C VAL A 71 -2.18 -7.78 -0.80
N ALA A 72 -1.62 -7.93 -2.00
CA ALA A 72 -0.76 -9.06 -2.37
C ALA A 72 0.67 -8.99 -1.80
N TYR A 73 1.19 -7.79 -1.49
CA TYR A 73 2.55 -7.61 -0.95
C TYR A 73 2.76 -8.23 0.44
N HIS A 74 1.74 -8.82 1.07
CA HIS A 74 1.85 -9.52 2.35
C HIS A 74 2.23 -10.99 2.18
N PRO A 75 3.49 -11.40 2.48
CA PRO A 75 3.97 -12.77 2.29
C PRO A 75 3.24 -13.83 3.14
N PHE A 76 2.47 -13.41 4.15
CA PHE A 76 1.66 -14.29 5.00
C PHE A 76 0.15 -14.17 4.73
N GLY A 77 -0.22 -13.58 3.60
CA GLY A 77 -1.61 -13.25 3.25
C GLY A 77 -2.09 -11.98 3.95
N ALA A 78 -2.96 -11.23 3.27
CA ALA A 78 -3.62 -10.07 3.86
C ALA A 78 -4.40 -10.50 5.13
N PRO A 79 -4.33 -9.74 6.23
CA PRO A 79 -5.22 -9.96 7.37
C PRO A 79 -6.67 -9.93 6.90
N ARG A 80 -7.50 -10.88 7.32
CA ARG A 80 -8.94 -10.87 6.98
C ARG A 80 -9.55 -9.52 7.38
N GLY A 81 -10.32 -8.91 6.48
CA GLY A 81 -10.96 -7.62 6.74
C GLY A 81 -10.05 -6.41 6.54
N LEU A 82 -8.83 -6.60 6.02
CA LEU A 82 -7.93 -5.50 5.63
C LEU A 82 -8.62 -4.47 4.75
N GLU A 83 -9.39 -4.94 3.77
CA GLU A 83 -10.16 -4.13 2.84
C GLU A 83 -11.04 -3.10 3.53
N ASN A 84 -11.47 -3.35 4.76
CA ASN A 84 -12.31 -2.45 5.56
C ASN A 84 -11.53 -1.30 6.21
N HIS A 85 -10.19 -1.39 6.22
CA HIS A 85 -9.30 -0.41 6.83
C HIS A 85 -8.58 0.46 5.80
N LEU A 86 -8.64 0.06 4.52
CA LEU A 86 -8.05 0.81 3.41
C LEU A 86 -8.91 2.04 3.09
N HIS A 87 -8.24 3.17 2.92
CA HIS A 87 -8.80 4.41 2.38
C HIS A 87 -8.19 4.74 1.03
#